data_AF-A0A848ZL56-F1
#
_entry.id   AF-A0A848ZL56-F1
#
_cell.length_a   1.000
_cell.length_b   1.000
_cell.length_c   1.000
_cell.angle_alpha   90.00
_cell.angle_beta   90.00
_cell.angle_gamma   90.00
#
_symmetry.space_group_name_H-M   'P 1'
#
loop_
_entity.id
_entity.type
_entity.pdbx_description
1 polymer ?
#
loop_
_entity_poly.entity_id
_entity_poly.type
_entity_poly.pdbx_seq_one_letter_code
_entity_poly.pdbx_strand_id
1 'polypeptide(L)'
;MSKTIRIGTRDSQLALWQAHTVQAQLETLGYDTQIISVKSTGDLLLDKPLYELGITGIFTKTLDIAMINGQVDIAVHSMKDVPTKLPQGMLQGAVLPRANTRDILVYKNLDFLETHGTIATGSLRRQAQWLHKYPDHKVVDLRGNVNT
;
A
#
# COMPACT_ATOMS: atom_id res chain seq x y z
N MET A 1 -3.71 -16.24 29.28
CA MET A 1 -4.21 -15.06 28.55
C MET A 1 -3.78 -15.20 27.10
N SER A 2 -4.68 -14.94 26.15
CA SER A 2 -4.34 -14.96 24.72
C SER A 2 -3.32 -13.85 24.44
N LYS A 3 -2.33 -14.11 23.58
CA LYS A 3 -1.36 -13.08 23.19
C LYS A 3 -2.05 -12.12 22.22
N THR A 4 -2.13 -10.83 22.55
CA THR A 4 -2.66 -9.79 21.65
C THR A 4 -1.84 -9.73 20.36
N ILE A 5 -2.51 -9.81 19.21
CA ILE A 5 -1.91 -9.71 17.88
C ILE A 5 -1.72 -8.23 17.53
N ARG A 6 -0.46 -7.81 17.34
CA ARG A 6 -0.12 -6.44 16.95
C ARG A 6 -0.11 -6.31 15.42
N ILE A 7 -1.02 -5.51 14.88
CA ILE A 7 -1.24 -5.31 13.45
C ILE A 7 -0.56 -4.02 13.01
N GLY A 8 0.54 -4.14 12.27
CA GLY A 8 1.25 -3.03 11.66
C GLY A 8 0.53 -2.50 10.42
N THR A 9 0.39 -1.18 10.32
CA THR A 9 -0.14 -0.50 9.12
C THR A 9 0.46 0.89 8.93
N ARG A 10 0.31 1.47 7.74
CA ARG A 10 0.63 2.88 7.47
C ARG A 10 -0.44 3.80 8.07
N ASP A 11 -0.09 5.06 8.27
CA ASP A 11 -0.96 6.08 8.88
C ASP A 11 -1.99 6.73 7.91
N SER A 12 -2.01 6.34 6.63
CA SER A 12 -3.00 6.85 5.69
C SER A 12 -4.40 6.28 5.99
N GLN A 13 -5.45 7.06 5.75
CA GLN A 13 -6.83 6.63 6.03
C GLN A 13 -7.20 5.30 5.35
N LEU A 14 -6.75 5.09 4.11
CA LEU A 14 -6.99 3.82 3.41
C LEU A 14 -6.24 2.65 4.07
N ALA A 15 -5.01 2.85 4.53
CA ALA A 15 -4.23 1.80 5.18
C ALA A 15 -4.80 1.44 6.56
N LEU A 16 -5.29 2.43 7.31
CA LEU A 16 -6.01 2.20 8.57
C LEU A 16 -7.32 1.46 8.32
N TRP A 17 -8.09 1.83 7.30
CA TRP A 17 -9.30 1.11 6.92
C TRP A 17 -9.03 -0.36 6.56
N GLN A 18 -7.95 -0.64 5.83
CA GLN A 18 -7.51 -2.00 5.52
C GLN A 18 -7.13 -2.78 6.79
N ALA A 19 -6.40 -2.14 7.72
CA ALA A 19 -6.00 -2.75 8.98
C ALA A 19 -7.21 -3.07 9.88
N HIS A 20 -8.16 -2.14 10.01
CA HIS A 20 -9.41 -2.37 10.74
C HIS A 20 -10.25 -3.51 10.14
N THR A 21 -10.22 -3.68 8.81
CA THR A 21 -10.90 -4.80 8.15
C THR A 21 -10.30 -6.15 8.56
N VAL A 22 -8.97 -6.24 8.66
CA VAL A 22 -8.27 -7.45 9.16
C VAL A 22 -8.52 -7.63 10.66
N GLN A 23 -8.45 -6.54 11.42
CA GLN A 23 -8.70 -6.51 12.85
C GLN A 23 -10.07 -7.12 13.21
N ALA A 24 -11.13 -6.64 12.57
CA ALA A 24 -12.50 -7.12 12.81
C ALA A 24 -12.67 -8.61 12.51
N GLN A 25 -12.00 -9.13 11.47
CA GLN A 25 -12.03 -10.56 11.15
C GLN A 25 -11.32 -11.40 12.21
N LEU A 26 -10.16 -10.96 12.70
CA LEU A 26 -9.44 -11.64 13.77
C LEU A 26 -10.20 -11.61 15.10
N GLU A 27 -10.81 -10.49 15.44
CA GLU A 27 -11.63 -10.35 16.66
C GLU A 27 -12.89 -11.23 16.59
N THR A 28 -13.50 -11.36 15.41
CA THR A 28 -14.63 -12.30 15.19
C THR A 28 -14.22 -13.76 15.44
N LEU A 29 -12.95 -14.11 15.18
CA LEU A 29 -12.39 -15.43 15.46
C LEU A 29 -11.97 -15.60 16.94
N GLY A 30 -12.14 -14.58 17.78
CA GLY A 30 -11.84 -14.61 19.20
C GLY A 30 -10.40 -14.25 19.57
N TYR A 31 -9.65 -13.61 18.67
CA TYR A 31 -8.30 -13.11 18.97
C TYR A 31 -8.34 -11.69 19.52
N ASP A 32 -7.54 -11.42 20.56
CA ASP A 32 -7.26 -10.04 20.99
C ASP A 32 -6.32 -9.37 19.98
N THR A 33 -6.59 -8.12 19.60
CA THR A 33 -5.78 -7.42 18.60
C THR A 33 -5.47 -5.97 19.00
N GLN A 34 -4.42 -5.41 18.40
CA GLN A 34 -4.03 -4.00 18.56
C GLN A 34 -3.46 -3.46 17.25
N ILE A 35 -3.95 -2.33 16.75
CA ILE A 35 -3.36 -1.65 15.60
C ILE A 35 -2.17 -0.79 16.04
N ILE A 36 -1.07 -0.92 15.31
CA ILE A 36 0.15 -0.12 15.47
C ILE A 36 0.41 0.60 14.14
N SER A 37 0.06 1.88 14.11
CA SER A 37 0.36 2.73 12.95
C SER A 37 1.83 3.12 12.97
N VAL A 38 2.58 2.71 11.93
CA VAL A 38 3.94 3.20 11.72
C VAL A 38 3.89 4.39 10.79
N LYS A 39 4.47 5.51 11.22
CA LYS A 39 4.75 6.61 10.31
C LYS A 39 5.87 6.14 9.39
N SER A 40 5.71 6.37 8.09
CA SER A 40 6.79 6.22 7.13
C SER A 40 7.88 7.25 7.48
N THR A 41 8.80 6.89 8.37
CA THR A 41 10.05 7.62 8.57
C THR A 41 10.85 7.42 7.30
N GLY A 42 10.74 8.38 6.37
CA GLY A 42 11.53 8.40 5.16
C GLY A 42 13.03 8.21 5.42
N ASP A 43 13.57 8.58 6.60
CA ASP A 43 15.02 8.72 6.77
C ASP A 43 15.57 8.53 8.21
N LEU A 44 15.06 7.62 9.05
CA LEU A 44 15.65 7.48 10.39
C LEU A 44 15.77 6.01 10.86
N LEU A 45 16.90 5.40 10.50
CA LEU A 45 17.77 4.47 11.27
C LEU A 45 18.52 3.51 10.32
N LEU A 46 19.80 3.79 10.11
CA LEU A 46 20.75 3.09 9.23
C LEU A 46 21.69 2.16 10.01
N ASP A 47 21.28 1.63 11.17
CA ASP A 47 22.19 0.89 12.07
C ASP A 47 22.18 -0.64 11.87
N LYS A 48 21.45 -1.16 10.88
CA LYS A 48 21.56 -2.56 10.42
C LYS A 48 21.77 -2.57 8.91
N PRO A 49 22.60 -3.46 8.34
CA PRO A 49 22.72 -3.59 6.90
C PRO A 49 21.39 -4.08 6.29
N LEU A 50 20.52 -3.11 6.00
CA LEU A 50 19.30 -3.16 5.16
C LEU A 50 19.36 -4.20 4.04
N TYR A 51 20.50 -4.12 3.36
CA TYR A 51 20.83 -4.88 2.17
C TYR A 51 20.95 -6.38 2.42
N GLU A 52 21.45 -6.81 3.59
CA GLU A 52 21.62 -8.23 3.92
C GLU A 52 20.29 -8.95 4.14
N LEU A 53 19.22 -8.21 4.47
CA LEU A 53 17.88 -8.76 4.70
C LEU A 53 17.03 -8.84 3.43
N GLY A 54 17.57 -8.38 2.29
CA GLY A 54 16.86 -8.40 0.99
C GLY A 54 15.63 -7.50 0.95
N ILE A 55 15.55 -6.49 1.81
CA ILE A 55 14.42 -5.57 1.88
C ILE A 55 14.42 -4.68 0.64
N THR A 56 13.42 -4.86 -0.22
CA THR A 56 13.22 -4.09 -1.45
C THR A 56 11.81 -3.49 -1.44
N GLY A 57 11.69 -2.19 -1.74
CA GLY A 57 10.39 -1.50 -1.76
C GLY A 57 10.30 -0.36 -0.74
N ILE A 58 10.04 0.86 -1.24
CA ILE A 58 9.97 2.08 -0.42
C ILE A 58 8.76 2.05 0.53
N PHE A 59 7.67 1.39 0.12
CA PHE A 59 6.39 1.43 0.85
C PHE A 59 6.21 0.32 1.89
N THR A 60 7.00 -0.76 1.84
CA THR A 60 6.94 -1.86 2.83
C THR A 60 8.04 -1.76 3.87
N LYS A 61 9.19 -1.15 3.54
CA LYS A 61 10.40 -1.10 4.37
C LYS A 61 10.14 -0.78 5.84
N THR A 62 9.33 0.23 6.15
CA THR A 62 9.07 0.62 7.55
C THR A 62 8.33 -0.48 8.32
N LEU A 63 7.34 -1.12 7.69
CA LEU A 63 6.59 -2.22 8.29
C LEU A 63 7.43 -3.49 8.37
N ASP A 64 8.24 -3.75 7.36
CA ASP A 64 9.20 -4.86 7.33
C ASP A 64 10.17 -4.78 8.52
N ILE A 65 10.74 -3.59 8.77
CA ILE A 65 11.61 -3.33 9.93
C ILE A 65 10.84 -3.53 11.24
N ALA A 66 9.61 -3.05 11.33
CA ALA A 66 8.79 -3.20 12.53
C ALA A 66 8.49 -4.68 12.83
N MET A 67 8.24 -5.51 11.81
CA MET A 67 8.08 -6.96 11.99
C MET A 67 9.38 -7.62 12.44
N ILE A 68 10.51 -7.32 11.79
CA ILE A 68 11.83 -7.90 12.11
C ILE A 68 12.27 -7.56 13.53
N ASN A 69 12.01 -6.33 13.98
CA ASN A 69 12.31 -5.90 15.34
C ASN A 69 11.26 -6.37 16.36
N GLY A 70 10.26 -7.15 15.95
CA GLY A 70 9.21 -7.69 16.82
C GLY A 70 8.31 -6.62 17.41
N GLN A 71 8.18 -5.45 16.77
CA GLN A 71 7.30 -4.35 17.18
C GLN A 71 5.84 -4.63 16.79
N VAL A 72 5.63 -5.32 15.67
CA VAL A 72 4.33 -5.81 15.21
C VAL A 72 4.43 -7.30 14.89
N ASP A 73 3.33 -8.04 14.99
CA ASP A 73 3.28 -9.48 14.73
C ASP A 73 2.85 -9.78 13.29
N ILE A 74 1.98 -8.95 12.70
CA ILE A 74 1.58 -9.01 11.29
C ILE A 74 1.60 -7.61 10.67
N ALA A 75 1.75 -7.52 9.35
CA ALA A 75 1.64 -6.26 8.60
C ALA A 75 0.54 -6.34 7.54
N VAL A 76 -0.26 -5.28 7.43
CA VAL A 76 -1.34 -5.17 6.44
C VAL A 76 -0.93 -4.21 5.33
N HIS A 77 -1.02 -4.68 4.09
CA HIS A 77 -0.63 -3.92 2.90
C HIS A 77 -1.70 -3.97 1.82
N SER A 78 -1.71 -2.94 0.97
CA SER A 78 -2.28 -3.06 -0.36
C SER A 78 -1.37 -3.96 -1.20
N MET A 79 -1.91 -5.06 -1.73
CA MET A 79 -1.10 -6.10 -2.39
C MET A 79 -0.26 -5.59 -3.58
N LYS A 80 -0.72 -4.56 -4.28
CA LYS A 80 0.03 -3.94 -5.40
C LYS A 80 1.35 -3.29 -4.96
N ASP A 81 1.48 -2.95 -3.68
CA ASP A 81 2.64 -2.26 -3.11
C ASP A 81 3.63 -3.26 -2.45
N VAL A 82 3.27 -4.54 -2.38
CA VAL A 82 4.12 -5.62 -1.84
C VAL A 82 5.14 -6.04 -2.91
N PRO A 83 6.44 -6.12 -2.59
CA PRO A 83 7.45 -6.57 -3.54
C PRO A 83 7.23 -8.03 -3.96
N THR A 84 7.63 -8.36 -5.19
CA THR A 84 7.53 -9.75 -5.70
C THR A 84 8.47 -10.71 -4.97
N LYS A 85 9.60 -10.20 -4.47
CA LYS A 85 10.52 -10.93 -3.59
C LYS A 85 10.37 -10.38 -2.18
N LEU A 86 9.85 -11.19 -1.27
CA LEU A 86 9.72 -10.83 0.14
C LEU A 86 11.09 -10.85 0.83
N PRO A 87 11.29 -10.02 1.87
CA PRO A 87 12.47 -10.06 2.72
C PRO A 87 12.67 -11.44 3.35
N GLN A 88 13.92 -11.79 3.65
CA GLN A 88 14.22 -13.07 4.28
C GLN A 88 13.53 -13.18 5.64
N GLY A 89 12.92 -14.35 5.91
CA GLY A 89 12.19 -14.61 7.15
C GLY A 89 10.76 -14.06 7.16
N MET A 90 10.33 -13.41 6.08
CA MET A 90 8.93 -13.01 5.89
C MET A 90 8.21 -13.96 4.95
N LEU A 91 6.91 -14.08 5.17
CA LEU A 91 6.02 -14.85 4.31
C LEU A 91 4.69 -14.12 4.16
N GLN A 92 4.04 -14.27 3.01
CA GLN A 92 2.69 -13.79 2.81
C GLN A 92 1.71 -14.74 3.50
N GLY A 93 1.18 -14.34 4.65
CA GLY A 93 0.33 -15.21 5.47
C GLY A 93 -1.10 -15.38 4.95
N ALA A 94 -1.67 -14.33 4.34
CA ALA A 94 -3.07 -14.35 3.88
C ALA A 94 -3.31 -13.33 2.76
N VAL A 95 -4.36 -13.57 1.98
CA VAL A 95 -4.91 -12.62 1.01
C VAL A 95 -6.41 -12.57 1.23
N LEU A 96 -6.95 -11.39 1.52
CA LEU A 96 -8.39 -11.19 1.69
C LEU A 96 -9.14 -11.33 0.35
N PRO A 97 -10.46 -11.57 0.37
CA PRO A 97 -11.30 -11.50 -0.83
C PRO A 97 -11.06 -10.22 -1.61
N ARG A 98 -10.86 -10.37 -2.93
CA ARG A 98 -10.41 -9.27 -3.78
C ARG A 98 -11.56 -8.29 -4.04
N ALA A 99 -11.31 -7.00 -3.77
CA ALA A 99 -12.20 -5.92 -4.19
C ALA A 99 -12.13 -5.68 -5.71
N ASN A 100 -12.94 -4.76 -6.21
CA ASN A 100 -12.96 -4.37 -7.63
C ASN A 100 -11.54 -4.01 -8.12
N THR A 101 -11.15 -4.57 -9.26
CA THR A 101 -9.81 -4.43 -9.85
C THR A 101 -9.74 -3.37 -10.95
N ARG A 102 -10.86 -2.73 -11.30
CA ARG A 102 -10.91 -1.73 -12.36
C ARG A 102 -10.28 -0.42 -11.89
N ASP A 103 -9.54 0.20 -12.80
CA ASP A 103 -9.18 1.61 -12.64
C ASP A 103 -10.45 2.46 -12.84
N ILE A 104 -10.53 3.58 -12.10
CA ILE A 104 -11.61 4.57 -12.24
C ILE A 104 -11.05 5.85 -12.85
N LEU A 105 -11.84 6.50 -13.69
CA LEU A 105 -11.58 7.85 -14.17
C LEU A 105 -12.35 8.83 -13.27
N VAL A 106 -11.64 9.74 -12.62
CA VAL A 106 -12.24 10.81 -11.82
C VAL A 106 -12.13 12.10 -12.63
N TYR A 107 -13.27 12.75 -12.89
CA TYR A 107 -13.37 13.89 -13.79
C TYR A 107 -14.50 14.82 -13.39
N LYS A 108 -14.47 16.07 -13.87
CA LYS A 108 -15.58 17.03 -13.72
C LYS A 108 -16.59 16.90 -14.86
N ASN A 109 -16.09 16.78 -16.09
CA ASN A 109 -16.86 16.50 -17.31
C ASN A 109 -16.02 15.61 -18.26
N LEU A 110 -16.62 15.18 -19.38
CA LEU A 110 -15.99 14.27 -20.34
C LEU A 110 -15.53 14.93 -21.63
N ASP A 111 -15.75 16.25 -21.80
CA ASP A 111 -15.45 16.98 -23.03
C ASP A 111 -13.96 16.89 -23.42
N PHE A 112 -13.08 16.67 -22.43
CA PHE A 112 -11.65 16.47 -22.63
C PHE A 112 -11.30 15.15 -23.37
N LEU A 113 -12.25 14.23 -23.53
CA LEU A 113 -12.06 12.98 -24.27
C LEU A 113 -12.19 13.18 -25.79
N GLU A 114 -12.90 14.21 -26.22
CA GLU A 114 -13.14 14.52 -27.64
C GLU A 114 -12.13 15.56 -28.17
N THR A 115 -11.26 16.08 -27.30
CA THR A 115 -10.32 17.16 -27.57
C THR A 115 -8.95 16.85 -26.97
N HIS A 116 -8.02 17.81 -26.98
CA HIS A 116 -6.74 17.67 -26.29
C HIS A 116 -6.92 17.71 -24.76
N GLY A 117 -7.00 16.53 -24.14
CA GLY A 117 -7.14 16.39 -22.70
C GLY A 117 -5.82 16.34 -21.92
N THR A 118 -5.89 16.62 -20.62
CA THR A 118 -4.81 16.32 -19.65
C THR A 118 -5.29 15.28 -18.65
N ILE A 119 -4.51 14.21 -18.45
CA ILE A 119 -4.75 13.18 -17.43
C ILE A 119 -3.64 13.23 -16.37
N ALA A 120 -4.03 13.09 -15.10
CA ALA A 120 -3.09 13.11 -13.99
C ALA A 120 -2.92 11.70 -13.41
N THR A 121 -1.71 11.13 -13.50
CA THR A 121 -1.39 9.85 -12.86
C THR A 121 0.12 9.62 -12.72
N GLY A 122 0.57 9.25 -11.52
CA GLY A 122 1.95 8.78 -11.31
C GLY A 122 2.23 7.32 -11.73
N SER A 123 1.24 6.60 -12.29
CA SER A 123 1.40 5.19 -12.66
C SER A 123 1.76 5.02 -14.13
N LEU A 124 2.99 4.60 -14.44
CA LEU A 124 3.44 4.32 -15.82
C LEU A 124 2.51 3.35 -16.56
N ARG A 125 1.97 2.33 -15.86
CA ARG A 125 0.98 1.39 -16.42
C ARG A 125 -0.27 2.11 -16.93
N ARG A 126 -0.78 3.09 -16.17
CA ARG A 126 -1.96 3.87 -16.57
C ARG A 126 -1.61 4.85 -17.69
N GLN A 127 -0.44 5.50 -17.62
CA GLN A 127 0.02 6.42 -18.66
C GLN A 127 0.11 5.71 -20.02
N ALA A 128 0.78 4.56 -20.07
CA ALA A 128 0.94 3.78 -21.30
C ALA A 128 -0.40 3.37 -21.92
N GLN A 129 -1.32 2.83 -21.12
CA GLN A 129 -2.65 2.45 -21.60
C GLN A 129 -3.49 3.66 -22.03
N TRP A 130 -3.36 4.79 -21.33
CA TRP A 130 -4.09 6.01 -21.67
C TRP A 130 -3.62 6.59 -23.00
N LEU A 131 -2.31 6.77 -23.17
CA LEU A 131 -1.71 7.32 -24.38
C LEU A 131 -1.87 6.39 -25.59
N HIS A 132 -1.99 5.08 -25.37
CA HIS A 132 -2.34 4.15 -26.45
C HIS A 132 -3.74 4.42 -27.01
N LYS A 133 -4.69 4.81 -26.16
CA LYS A 133 -6.07 5.14 -26.58
C LYS A 133 -6.23 6.59 -27.03
N TYR A 134 -5.55 7.52 -26.35
CA TYR A 134 -5.63 8.96 -26.57
C TYR A 134 -4.22 9.54 -26.79
N PRO A 135 -3.64 9.38 -27.99
CA PRO A 135 -2.24 9.72 -28.26
C PRO A 135 -1.94 11.23 -28.14
N ASP A 136 -2.94 12.08 -28.40
CA ASP A 136 -2.79 13.54 -28.36
C ASP A 136 -3.07 14.16 -26.98
N HIS A 137 -3.31 13.33 -25.95
CA HIS A 137 -3.50 13.80 -24.58
C HIS A 137 -2.15 14.04 -23.88
N LYS A 138 -2.15 14.96 -22.92
CA LYS A 138 -1.01 15.19 -22.03
C LYS A 138 -1.16 14.38 -20.74
N VAL A 139 -0.04 13.87 -20.22
CA VAL A 139 0.01 13.22 -18.92
C VAL A 139 0.82 14.09 -17.96
N VAL A 140 0.30 14.30 -16.75
CA VAL A 140 1.01 14.97 -15.66
C VAL A 140 1.15 14.04 -14.45
N ASP A 141 2.20 14.24 -13.64
CA ASP A 141 2.39 13.47 -12.42
C ASP A 141 1.32 13.81 -11.38
N LEU A 142 0.94 12.81 -10.59
CA LEU A 142 0.01 12.96 -9.47
C LEU A 142 0.44 12.01 -8.35
N ARG A 143 0.70 12.60 -7.18
CA ARG A 143 1.14 11.91 -5.98
C ARG A 143 0.38 12.42 -4.76
N GLY A 144 0.22 11.54 -3.78
CA GLY A 144 -0.52 11.83 -2.57
C GLY A 144 -1.32 10.63 -2.10
N ASN A 145 -1.97 10.78 -0.95
CA ASN A 145 -3.00 9.85 -0.54
C ASN A 145 -4.28 10.14 -1.34
N VAL A 146 -5.26 9.23 -1.28
CA VAL A 146 -6.52 9.38 -2.05
C VAL A 146 -7.26 10.69 -1.77
N ASN A 147 -7.14 11.23 -0.55
CA ASN A 147 -7.82 12.45 -0.13
C ASN A 147 -7.02 13.74 -0.39
N THR A 148 -5.79 13.63 -0.91
CA THR A 148 -4.94 14.78 -1.25
C THR A 148 -5.38 15.36 -2.59
#